data_AF-A0A967WIJ5-F1
#
_entry.id   AF-A0A967WIJ5-F1
#
_cell.length_a   1.000
_cell.length_b   1.000
_cell.length_c   1.000
_cell.angle_alpha   90.00
_cell.angle_beta   90.00
_cell.angle_gamma   90.00
#
_symmetry.space_group_name_H-M   'P 1'
#
loop_
_entity.id
_entity.type
_entity.pdbx_description
1 polymer ?
#
loop_
_entity_poly.entity_id
_entity_poly.type
_entity_poly.pdbx_seq_one_letter_code
_entity_poly.pdbx_strand_id
1 'polypeptide(L)'
;MDGQQFGVSELERKVFSRDMMYAGRCDRFGRINGHLAVLDYKSGGEKIYPETWLQLSAYELAIREEHRGHNWIDEPIWHYAIHLNKKTGKCTPYVRGPEHTVAAKQAWRQLVAFDKAMRLVPTDAQMAKVA
;
A
#
# COMPACT_ATOMS: atom_id res chain seq x y z
N MET A 1 28.06 18.02 -3.98
CA MET A 1 27.24 16.86 -3.60
C MET A 1 26.02 17.43 -2.92
N ASP A 2 24.95 17.62 -3.70
CA ASP A 2 23.74 18.26 -3.18
C ASP A 2 23.12 17.38 -2.12
N GLY A 3 22.99 17.94 -0.92
CA GLY A 3 22.38 17.28 0.22
C GLY A 3 20.98 16.80 -0.17
N GLN A 4 20.77 15.50 -0.06
CA GLN A 4 19.47 14.88 -0.26
C GLN A 4 18.51 15.49 0.77
N GLN A 5 17.71 16.46 0.33
CA GLN A 5 16.70 17.10 1.15
C GLN A 5 15.64 16.03 1.45
N PHE A 6 15.66 15.47 2.65
CA PHE A 6 14.63 14.55 3.14
C PHE A 6 13.33 15.35 3.33
N GLY A 7 12.63 15.66 2.24
CA GLY A 7 11.25 16.15 2.30
C GLY A 7 10.40 15.11 3.02
N VAL A 8 9.67 15.55 4.05
CA VAL A 8 8.66 14.82 4.86
C VAL A 8 8.76 13.30 4.69
N SER A 9 9.79 12.71 5.30
CA SER A 9 9.94 11.25 5.34
C SER A 9 9.27 10.75 6.60
N GLU A 10 8.28 9.89 6.44
CA GLU A 10 7.54 9.29 7.55
C GLU A 10 7.83 7.81 7.61
N LEU A 11 8.05 7.30 8.83
CA LEU A 11 8.28 5.89 9.11
C LEU A 11 7.09 5.34 9.90
N GLU A 12 6.71 4.10 9.62
CA GLU A 12 5.58 3.42 10.27
C GLU A 12 4.29 4.26 10.23
N ARG A 13 4.07 4.98 9.12
CA ARG A 13 2.94 5.91 8.94
C ARG A 13 1.64 5.14 8.97
N LYS A 14 0.75 5.50 9.89
CA LYS A 14 -0.65 5.04 9.89
C LYS A 14 -1.41 5.74 8.78
N VAL A 15 -2.21 4.97 8.04
CA VAL A 15 -3.06 5.47 6.97
C VAL A 15 -4.48 4.97 7.16
N PHE A 16 -5.46 5.77 6.79
CA PHE A 16 -6.87 5.42 6.83
C PHE A 16 -7.58 5.96 5.60
N SER A 17 -8.20 5.06 4.84
CA SER A 17 -9.16 5.42 3.81
C SER A 17 -10.56 5.43 4.42
N ARG A 18 -11.16 6.60 4.50
CA ARG A 18 -12.55 6.80 4.93
C ARG A 18 -13.51 6.34 3.84
N ASP A 19 -13.21 6.64 2.57
CA ASP A 19 -14.07 6.27 1.44
C ASP A 19 -14.18 4.73 1.32
N MET A 20 -13.07 4.03 1.49
CA MET A 20 -13.01 2.57 1.39
C MET A 20 -13.10 1.84 2.72
N MET A 21 -13.07 2.55 3.86
CA MET A 21 -13.17 2.02 5.22
C MET A 21 -12.13 0.94 5.55
N TYR A 22 -10.85 1.21 5.25
CA TYR A 22 -9.73 0.38 5.70
C TYR A 22 -8.61 1.24 6.31
N ALA A 23 -7.83 0.63 7.19
CA ALA A 23 -6.64 1.23 7.78
C ALA A 23 -5.41 0.37 7.48
N GLY A 24 -4.22 0.99 7.53
CA GLY A 24 -2.95 0.31 7.34
C GLY A 24 -1.80 1.03 8.02
N ARG A 25 -0.62 0.42 7.99
CA ARG A 25 0.63 1.01 8.47
C ARG A 25 1.72 0.79 7.44
N CYS A 26 2.14 1.87 6.79
CA CYS A 26 3.19 1.86 5.79
C CYS A 26 4.55 1.97 6.47
N ASP A 27 5.49 1.07 6.17
CA ASP A 27 6.83 1.12 6.76
C ASP A 27 7.52 2.46 6.48
N ARG A 28 7.37 2.98 5.26
CA ARG A 28 7.88 4.31 4.89
C ARG A 28 7.11 4.99 3.77
N PHE A 29 6.87 6.28 3.93
CA PHE A 29 6.37 7.18 2.89
C PHE A 29 7.27 8.43 2.79
N GLY A 30 7.58 8.88 1.58
CA GLY A 30 8.37 10.10 1.36
C GLY A 30 9.20 10.04 0.08
N ARG A 31 10.17 10.95 -0.08
CA ARG A 31 11.05 10.95 -1.26
C ARG A 31 12.14 9.88 -1.17
N ILE A 32 12.20 9.01 -2.18
CA ILE A 32 13.23 7.99 -2.37
C ILE A 32 13.82 8.19 -3.77
N ASN A 33 15.13 8.44 -3.86
CA ASN A 33 15.81 8.76 -5.12
C ASN A 33 15.12 9.86 -5.94
N GLY A 34 14.59 10.89 -5.26
CA GLY A 34 13.86 12.01 -5.88
C GLY A 34 12.37 11.77 -6.14
N HIS A 35 11.91 10.52 -6.12
CA HIS A 35 10.51 10.17 -6.36
C HIS A 35 9.71 10.12 -5.06
N LEU A 36 8.49 10.66 -5.07
CA LEU A 36 7.53 10.39 -4.00
C LEU A 36 7.18 8.89 -4.03
N ALA A 37 7.29 8.22 -2.89
CA ALA A 37 7.22 6.77 -2.84
C ALA A 37 6.59 6.24 -1.55
N VAL A 38 5.90 5.11 -1.69
CA VAL A 38 5.58 4.19 -0.59
C VAL A 38 6.55 3.02 -0.62
N LEU A 39 7.04 2.62 0.55
CA LEU A 39 7.98 1.54 0.71
C LEU A 39 7.51 0.57 1.80
N ASP A 40 7.74 -0.72 1.54
CA ASP A 40 7.49 -1.80 2.49
C ASP A 40 8.64 -2.83 2.44
N TYR A 41 9.09 -3.25 3.62
CA TYR A 41 10.14 -4.27 3.79
C TYR A 41 9.52 -5.65 3.88
N LYS A 42 9.93 -6.54 2.97
CA LYS A 42 9.51 -7.94 2.97
C LYS A 42 10.66 -8.83 3.35
N SER A 43 10.52 -9.59 4.42
CA SER A 43 11.48 -10.63 4.79
C SER A 43 10.88 -12.01 4.57
N GLY A 44 11.66 -12.97 4.06
CA GLY A 44 11.14 -14.32 3.79
C GLY A 44 11.93 -15.12 2.76
N GLY A 45 11.23 -16.05 2.10
CA GLY A 45 11.74 -16.89 1.01
C GLY A 45 12.10 -16.08 -0.25
N GLU A 46 12.23 -16.72 -1.41
CA GLU A 46 12.98 -16.14 -2.55
C GLU A 46 12.28 -15.04 -3.36
N LYS A 47 11.02 -14.70 -3.08
CA LYS A 47 10.22 -13.85 -3.98
C LYS A 47 9.35 -12.80 -3.27
N ILE A 48 9.06 -11.73 -4.01
CA ILE A 48 7.98 -10.79 -3.71
C ILE A 48 6.68 -11.34 -4.29
N TYR A 49 5.64 -11.36 -3.46
CA TYR A 49 4.32 -11.86 -3.83
C TYR A 49 3.44 -10.76 -4.45
N PRO A 50 2.49 -11.09 -5.35
CA PRO A 50 1.57 -10.12 -5.94
C PRO A 50 0.86 -9.21 -4.93
N GLU A 51 0.50 -9.76 -3.76
CA GLU A 51 -0.18 -9.11 -2.65
C GLU A 51 0.62 -7.95 -2.07
N THR A 52 1.95 -7.97 -2.20
CA THR A 52 2.81 -6.84 -1.79
C THR A 52 2.45 -5.58 -2.57
N TRP A 53 2.13 -5.73 -3.85
CA TRP A 53 1.75 -4.61 -4.71
C TRP A 53 0.31 -4.14 -4.45
N LEU A 54 -0.58 -5.06 -4.06
CA LEU A 54 -1.91 -4.70 -3.57
C LEU A 54 -1.81 -3.85 -2.29
N GLN A 55 -0.96 -4.26 -1.35
CA GLN A 55 -0.72 -3.54 -0.11
C GLN A 55 -0.12 -2.14 -0.35
N LEU A 56 0.92 -2.02 -1.17
CA LEU A 56 1.51 -0.71 -1.51
C LEU A 56 0.49 0.19 -2.24
N SER A 57 -0.35 -0.39 -3.11
CA SER A 57 -1.45 0.34 -3.75
C SER A 57 -2.50 0.81 -2.74
N ALA A 58 -2.82 0.00 -1.74
CA ALA A 58 -3.72 0.38 -0.65
C ALA A 58 -3.17 1.58 0.13
N TYR A 59 -1.87 1.61 0.41
CA TYR A 59 -1.24 2.76 1.07
C TYR A 59 -1.29 4.01 0.20
N GLU A 60 -0.92 3.91 -1.08
CA GLU A 60 -1.01 5.04 -2.02
C GLU A 60 -2.43 5.63 -2.05
N LEU A 61 -3.45 4.78 -2.17
CA LEU A 61 -4.84 5.23 -2.26
C LEU A 61 -5.30 5.95 -0.98
N ALA A 62 -4.96 5.42 0.20
CA ALA A 62 -5.32 6.05 1.47
C ALA A 62 -4.57 7.38 1.67
N ILE A 63 -3.27 7.43 1.35
CA ILE A 63 -2.47 8.66 1.47
C ILE A 63 -3.00 9.74 0.51
N ARG A 64 -3.33 9.39 -0.73
CA ARG A 64 -3.95 10.34 -1.69
C ARG A 64 -5.28 10.89 -1.18
N GLU A 65 -6.06 10.06 -0.49
CA GLU A 65 -7.32 10.49 0.11
C GLU A 65 -7.10 11.46 1.28
N GLU A 66 -6.20 11.14 2.20
CA GLU A 66 -5.86 11.98 3.36
C GLU A 66 -5.36 13.38 2.98
N HIS A 67 -4.66 13.48 1.85
CA HIS A 67 -4.07 14.72 1.36
C HIS A 67 -4.80 15.31 0.15
N ARG A 68 -6.05 14.87 -0.12
CA ARG A 68 -6.84 15.39 -1.25
C ARG A 68 -6.93 16.92 -1.18
N GLY A 69 -6.57 17.60 -2.27
CA GLY A 69 -6.54 19.07 -2.35
C GLY A 69 -5.16 19.70 -2.10
N HIS A 70 -4.14 18.91 -1.78
CA HIS A 70 -2.76 19.38 -1.72
C HIS A 70 -1.98 19.03 -2.99
N ASN A 71 -1.53 20.04 -3.75
CA ASN A 71 -0.89 19.85 -5.06
C ASN A 71 0.35 18.92 -5.06
N TRP A 72 1.06 18.79 -3.93
CA TRP A 72 2.24 17.93 -3.85
C TRP A 72 1.92 16.44 -3.92
N ILE A 73 0.69 16.02 -3.56
CA ILE A 73 0.29 14.61 -3.61
C ILE A 73 -0.12 14.16 -5.01
N ASP A 74 -0.38 15.11 -5.92
CA ASP A 74 -0.70 14.82 -7.32
C ASP A 74 0.54 14.32 -8.10
N GLU A 75 1.74 14.45 -7.52
CA GLU A 75 2.94 13.82 -8.04
C GLU A 75 2.76 12.28 -8.19
N PRO A 76 3.40 11.67 -9.19
CA PRO A 76 3.35 10.22 -9.33
C PRO A 76 4.03 9.52 -8.15
N ILE A 77 3.34 8.54 -7.54
CA ILE A 77 3.84 7.78 -6.39
C ILE A 77 4.40 6.45 -6.86
N TRP A 78 5.65 6.18 -6.49
CA TRP A 78 6.37 4.95 -6.78
C TRP A 78 6.20 3.91 -5.67
N HIS A 79 6.25 2.64 -6.03
CA HIS A 79 6.12 1.52 -5.09
C HIS A 79 7.46 0.80 -4.95
N TYR A 80 8.00 0.78 -3.73
CA TYR A 80 9.24 0.08 -3.39
C TYR A 80 8.95 -1.10 -2.46
N ALA A 81 9.21 -2.31 -2.93
CA ALA A 81 9.23 -3.51 -2.09
C ALA A 81 10.68 -3.93 -1.88
N ILE A 82 11.19 -3.77 -0.66
CA ILE A 82 12.57 -4.14 -0.34
C ILE A 82 12.59 -5.56 0.22
N HIS A 83 13.09 -6.49 -0.56
CA HIS A 83 13.16 -7.90 -0.17
C HIS A 83 14.45 -8.20 0.59
N LEU A 84 14.31 -8.71 1.80
CA LEU A 84 15.38 -9.15 2.68
C LEU A 84 15.37 -10.69 2.73
N ASN A 85 16.26 -11.32 1.98
CA ASN A 85 16.38 -12.77 1.96
C ASN A 85 17.10 -13.26 3.23
N LYS A 86 16.39 -14.00 4.09
CA LYS A 86 16.92 -14.47 5.37
C LYS A 86 17.98 -15.58 5.25
N LYS A 87 18.00 -16.30 4.13
CA LYS A 87 18.94 -17.41 3.89
C LYS A 87 20.26 -16.91 3.32
N THR A 88 20.20 -15.97 2.38
CA THR A 88 21.38 -15.49 1.65
C THR A 88 21.91 -14.15 2.16
N GLY A 89 21.14 -13.44 2.99
CA GLY A 89 21.45 -12.07 3.41
C GLY A 89 21.26 -11.03 2.29
N LYS A 90 20.84 -11.44 1.09
CA LYS A 90 20.69 -10.53 -0.05
C LYS A 90 19.52 -9.56 0.19
N CYS A 91 19.81 -8.27 0.02
CA CYS A 91 18.82 -7.20 -0.04
C CYS A 91 18.55 -6.86 -1.51
N THR A 92 17.31 -7.05 -1.97
CA THR A 92 16.92 -6.81 -3.37
C THR A 92 15.76 -5.82 -3.45
N PRO A 93 15.94 -4.65 -4.07
CA PRO A 93 14.84 -3.73 -4.30
C PRO A 93 14.01 -4.18 -5.51
N TYR A 94 12.69 -4.24 -5.33
CA TYR A 94 11.72 -4.34 -6.40
C TYR A 94 10.98 -3.02 -6.49
N VAL A 95 11.03 -2.37 -7.65
CA VAL A 95 10.49 -1.02 -7.84
C VAL A 95 9.46 -1.05 -8.96
N ARG A 96 8.30 -0.44 -8.71
CA ARG A 96 7.28 -0.20 -9.74
C ARG A 96 7.01 1.29 -9.87
N GLY A 97 7.16 1.78 -11.10
CA GLY A 97 6.71 3.12 -11.45
C GLY A 97 5.18 3.22 -11.51
N PRO A 98 4.63 4.44 -11.49
CA PRO A 98 3.18 4.72 -11.50
C PRO A 98 2.40 4.01 -12.61
N GLU A 99 3.03 3.83 -13.77
CA GLU A 99 2.49 3.12 -14.93
C GLU A 99 2.20 1.63 -14.64
N HIS A 100 2.89 1.05 -13.67
CA HIS A 100 2.76 -0.35 -13.26
C HIS A 100 1.87 -0.56 -12.02
N THR A 101 1.28 0.50 -11.46
CA THR A 101 0.45 0.42 -10.23
C THR A 101 -1.05 0.44 -10.51
N VAL A 102 -1.47 0.81 -11.73
CA VAL A 102 -2.89 0.96 -12.10
C VAL A 102 -3.69 -0.32 -11.86
N ALA A 103 -3.19 -1.46 -12.33
CA ALA A 103 -3.87 -2.75 -12.18
C ALA A 103 -4.00 -3.16 -10.70
N ALA A 104 -2.96 -2.96 -9.89
CA ALA A 104 -2.98 -3.29 -8.47
C ALA A 104 -3.93 -2.37 -7.68
N LYS A 105 -3.98 -1.07 -7.99
CA LYS A 105 -4.97 -0.13 -7.44
C LYS A 105 -6.39 -0.55 -7.77
N GLN A 106 -6.65 -0.96 -9.01
CA GLN A 106 -7.97 -1.42 -9.43
C GLN A 106 -8.37 -2.73 -8.72
N ALA A 107 -7.45 -3.69 -8.66
CA ALA A 107 -7.67 -4.94 -7.95
C ALA A 107 -7.95 -4.71 -6.45
N TRP A 108 -7.23 -3.80 -5.80
CA TRP A 108 -7.49 -3.43 -4.40
C TRP A 108 -8.91 -2.87 -4.21
N ARG A 109 -9.35 -1.94 -5.06
CA ARG A 109 -10.72 -1.39 -5.00
C ARG A 109 -11.78 -2.49 -5.12
N GLN A 110 -11.58 -3.43 -6.04
CA GLN A 110 -12.49 -4.55 -6.24
C GLN A 110 -12.52 -5.49 -5.02
N LEU A 111 -11.37 -5.78 -4.42
CA LEU A 111 -11.27 -6.60 -3.21
C LEU A 111 -12.00 -5.95 -2.02
N VAL A 112 -11.83 -4.63 -1.81
CA VAL A 112 -12.56 -3.90 -0.78
C VAL A 112 -14.07 -3.93 -1.05
N ALA A 113 -14.49 -3.69 -2.30
CA ALA A 113 -15.90 -3.74 -2.65
C ALA A 113 -16.52 -5.12 -2.41
N PHE A 114 -15.79 -6.18 -2.78
CA PHE A 114 -16.16 -7.56 -2.52
C PHE A 114 -16.26 -7.85 -1.01
N ASP A 115 -15.26 -7.46 -0.21
CA ASP A 115 -15.28 -7.61 1.25
C ASP A 115 -16.49 -6.90 1.88
N LYS A 116 -16.79 -5.66 1.45
CA LYS A 116 -17.98 -4.92 1.89
C LYS A 116 -19.27 -5.68 1.56
N ALA A 117 -19.38 -6.25 0.36
CA ALA A 117 -20.54 -7.04 -0.03
C ALA A 117 -20.66 -8.34 0.78
N MET A 118 -19.55 -9.03 1.03
CA MET A 118 -19.52 -10.28 1.80
C MET A 118 -19.97 -10.09 3.25
N ARG A 119 -19.71 -8.92 3.85
CA ARG A 119 -20.20 -8.60 5.21
C ARG A 119 -21.72 -8.47 5.32
N LEU A 120 -22.42 -8.29 4.19
CA LEU A 120 -23.89 -8.24 4.16
C LEU A 120 -24.51 -9.63 3.99
N VAL A 121 -23.71 -10.64 3.63
CA VAL A 121 -24.19 -12.03 3.51
C VAL A 121 -24.43 -12.56 4.93
N PRO A 122 -25.67 -12.98 5.27
CA PRO A 122 -25.96 -13.51 6.59
C PRO A 122 -25.14 -14.77 6.86
N THR A 123 -24.57 -14.87 8.05
CA THR A 123 -23.97 -16.11 8.54
C THR A 123 -25.05 -17.10 8.94
N ASP A 124 -24.74 -18.39 8.93
CA ASP A 124 -25.66 -19.45 9.40
C ASP A 124 -26.17 -19.17 10.82
N ALA A 125 -25.31 -18.64 11.68
CA ALA A 125 -25.64 -18.24 13.04
C ALA A 125 -26.64 -17.06 13.12
N GLN A 126 -26.64 -16.16 12.12
CA GLN A 126 -27.61 -15.06 12.03
C GLN A 126 -28.95 -15.55 11.46
N MET A 127 -28.94 -16.49 10.52
CA MET A 127 -30.17 -17.06 9.96
C MET A 127 -30.91 -17.96 10.97
N ALA A 128 -30.18 -18.72 11.79
CA ALA A 128 -30.75 -19.61 12.80
C ALA A 128 -31.49 -18.89 13.95
N LYS A 129 -31.27 -17.58 14.15
CA LYS A 129 -31.99 -16.77 15.15
C LYS A 129 -33.34 -16.22 14.65
N VAL A 130 -33.64 -16.38 13.37
CA VAL A 130 -34.86 -15.86 12.72
C VAL A 130 -35.92 -16.97 12.53
N ALA A 131 -35.55 -18.23 12.77
CA ALA A 131 -36.43 -19.40 12.77
C ALA A 131 -36.94 -19.71 14.19
#